data_AF-A0A8S1SGH6-F1
#
_entry.id   AF-A0A8S1SGH6-F1
#
_cell.length_a   1.000
_cell.length_b   1.000
_cell.length_c   1.000
_cell.angle_alpha   90.00
_cell.angle_beta   90.00
_cell.angle_gamma   90.00
#
_symmetry.space_group_name_H-M   'P 1'
#
loop_
_entity.id
_entity.type
_entity.pdbx_description
1 polymer ?
#
loop_
_entity_poly.entity_id
_entity_poly.type
_entity_poly.pdbx_seq_one_letter_code
_entity_poly.pdbx_strand_id
1 'polypeptide(L)'
;MNKWFLVFHNQELEDQFQQGLKHQIRKQVFVGTLIGLVIIVGYDLIAQIQSKDYYHFIFNLIFLGIALILTLVIWKKQYLIKYALIIINLVIASVQFQLNPSIEQQYNYIFGQSIMASHVIIITTADFKQSIFQIFGLALIRSLIMYLKTTKIDLQMYFYIIIIMVFQIYVQYITDLAQRKQFLLTIKENHWENFFPNLIRKPYYFFNFKDNIFQLTLKNENLQFQKVKNDLCDGCNLRELLRSQQLLFKS
;
A
#
# COMPACT_ATOMS: atom_id res chain seq x y z
N MET A 1 -7.48 3.67 15.92
CA MET A 1 -7.60 3.78 14.44
C MET A 1 -8.97 4.34 14.12
N ASN A 2 -9.06 5.32 13.22
CA ASN A 2 -10.36 5.91 12.85
C ASN A 2 -11.12 4.91 11.97
N LYS A 3 -12.35 4.54 12.36
CA LYS A 3 -13.15 3.55 11.63
C LYS A 3 -13.51 3.98 10.21
N TRP A 4 -13.62 5.29 9.95
CA TRP A 4 -14.10 5.81 8.66
C TRP A 4 -12.98 6.02 7.65
N PHE A 5 -11.84 6.57 8.09
CA PHE A 5 -10.71 6.88 7.21
C PHE A 5 -9.58 5.86 7.29
N LEU A 6 -9.68 4.90 8.21
CA LEU A 6 -8.68 3.88 8.52
C LEU A 6 -7.32 4.43 8.98
N VAL A 7 -7.20 5.70 9.35
CA VAL A 7 -5.94 6.32 9.80
C VAL A 7 -5.63 5.95 11.26
N PHE A 8 -4.36 5.68 11.58
CA PHE A 8 -3.91 5.50 12.96
C PHE A 8 -4.08 6.79 13.77
N HIS A 9 -4.39 6.69 15.07
CA HIS A 9 -4.51 7.88 15.92
C HIS A 9 -3.14 8.46 16.29
N ASN A 10 -2.13 7.60 16.40
CA ASN A 10 -0.74 8.01 16.57
C ASN A 10 -0.15 8.30 15.19
N GLN A 11 0.32 9.53 15.01
CA GLN A 11 0.84 10.02 13.73
C GLN A 11 2.20 9.40 13.38
N GLU A 12 3.06 9.10 14.36
CA GLU A 12 4.33 8.43 14.11
C GLU A 12 4.12 7.03 13.54
N LEU A 13 3.13 6.29 14.06
CA LEU A 13 2.75 4.98 13.53
C LEU A 13 2.19 5.07 12.10
N GLU A 14 1.42 6.12 11.80
CA GLU A 14 0.94 6.35 10.43
C GLU A 14 2.10 6.67 9.49
N ASP A 15 3.03 7.53 9.90
CA ASP A 15 4.19 7.88 9.09
C ASP A 15 5.07 6.66 8.81
N GLN A 16 5.30 5.80 9.81
CA GLN A 16 6.01 4.53 9.61
C GLN A 16 5.29 3.60 8.63
N PHE A 17 3.96 3.48 8.72
CA PHE A 17 3.15 2.69 7.79
C PHE A 17 3.22 3.24 6.36
N GLN A 18 3.09 4.55 6.21
CA GLN A 18 3.05 5.24 4.92
C GLN A 18 4.42 5.25 4.23
N GLN A 19 5.49 5.53 4.97
CA GLN A 19 6.85 5.66 4.44
C GLN A 19 7.56 4.31 4.28
N GLY A 20 7.26 3.32 5.14
CA GLY A 20 7.82 1.98 5.02
C GLY A 20 7.07 1.15 3.98
N LEU A 21 5.97 0.54 4.42
CA LEU A 21 5.27 -0.50 3.66
C LEU A 21 4.60 0.06 2.39
N LYS A 22 3.80 1.13 2.52
CA LYS A 22 3.04 1.66 1.38
C LYS A 22 3.93 2.32 0.34
N HIS A 23 4.97 3.06 0.75
CA HIS A 23 5.84 3.74 -0.21
C HIS A 23 6.58 2.76 -1.13
N GLN A 24 7.12 1.66 -0.58
CA GLN A 24 7.83 0.66 -1.36
C GLN A 24 6.91 -0.01 -2.40
N ILE A 25 5.72 -0.43 -1.98
CA ILE A 25 4.73 -1.05 -2.87
C ILE A 25 4.31 -0.07 -3.97
N ARG A 26 3.97 1.18 -3.60
CA ARG A 26 3.58 2.23 -4.57
C ARG A 26 4.67 2.50 -5.59
N LYS A 27 5.94 2.51 -5.15
CA LYS A 27 7.08 2.73 -6.05
C LYS A 27 7.22 1.60 -7.07
N GLN A 28 7.13 0.36 -6.63
CA GLN A 28 7.19 -0.80 -7.53
C GLN A 28 6.04 -0.78 -8.54
N VAL A 29 4.82 -0.52 -8.07
CA VAL A 29 3.64 -0.43 -8.95
C VAL A 29 3.77 0.71 -9.93
N PHE A 30 4.17 1.91 -9.48
CA PHE A 30 4.37 3.06 -10.36
C PHE A 30 5.40 2.78 -11.46
N VAL A 31 6.55 2.20 -11.11
CA VAL A 31 7.59 1.84 -12.09
C VAL A 31 7.10 0.77 -13.05
N GLY A 32 6.44 -0.28 -12.55
CA GLY A 32 5.85 -1.34 -13.38
C GLY A 32 4.81 -0.80 -14.35
N THR A 33 3.91 0.07 -13.88
CA THR A 33 2.91 0.74 -14.73
C THR A 33 3.58 1.63 -15.78
N LEU A 34 4.61 2.40 -15.43
CA LEU A 34 5.34 3.21 -16.41
C LEU A 34 6.00 2.37 -17.50
N ILE A 35 6.69 1.30 -17.12
CA ILE A 35 7.35 0.40 -18.09
C ILE A 35 6.31 -0.19 -19.04
N GLY A 36 5.22 -0.72 -18.49
CA GLY A 36 4.11 -1.27 -19.29
C GLY A 36 3.52 -0.23 -20.23
N LEU A 37 3.29 1.00 -19.75
CA LEU A 37 2.78 2.10 -20.57
C LEU A 37 3.73 2.49 -21.70
N VAL A 38 5.03 2.60 -21.43
CA VAL A 38 6.02 2.92 -22.46
C VAL A 38 6.06 1.85 -23.54
N ILE A 39 5.98 0.57 -23.17
CA ILE A 39 5.97 -0.54 -24.13
C ILE A 39 4.69 -0.50 -24.99
N ILE A 40 3.53 -0.40 -24.36
CA ILE A 40 2.22 -0.41 -25.06
C ILE A 40 2.09 0.81 -25.98
N VAL A 41 2.30 2.01 -25.43
CA VAL A 41 2.16 3.24 -26.21
C VAL A 41 3.25 3.35 -27.27
N GLY A 42 4.46 2.86 -26.98
CA GLY A 42 5.54 2.80 -27.98
C GLY A 42 5.17 1.92 -29.18
N TYR A 43 4.57 0.76 -28.93
CA TYR A 43 4.06 -0.10 -30.00
C TYR A 43 2.94 0.58 -30.80
N ASP A 44 1.97 1.18 -30.11
CA ASP A 44 0.84 1.86 -30.76
C ASP A 44 1.28 3.06 -31.60
N LEU A 45 2.27 3.83 -31.16
CA LEU A 45 2.81 4.95 -31.94
C LEU A 45 3.43 4.48 -33.26
N ILE A 46 4.16 3.36 -33.25
CA ILE A 46 4.73 2.77 -34.47
C ILE A 46 3.61 2.36 -35.43
N ALA A 47 2.57 1.69 -34.93
CA ALA A 47 1.42 1.29 -35.72
C ALA A 47 0.65 2.49 -36.30
N GLN A 48 0.47 3.56 -35.52
CA GLN A 48 -0.26 4.77 -35.92
C GLN A 48 0.48 5.61 -36.96
N ILE A 49 1.82 5.64 -36.91
CA ILE A 49 2.64 6.25 -37.96
C ILE A 49 2.42 5.53 -39.29
N GLN A 50 2.34 4.19 -39.26
CA GLN A 50 2.10 3.39 -40.47
C GLN A 50 0.67 3.60 -41.03
N SER A 51 -0.33 3.69 -40.15
CA SER A 51 -1.73 3.89 -40.55
C SER A 51 -2.12 5.34 -40.85
N LYS A 52 -1.21 6.30 -40.63
CA LYS A 52 -1.45 7.76 -40.75
C LYS A 52 -2.60 8.26 -39.87
N ASP A 53 -2.82 7.63 -38.72
CA ASP A 53 -3.84 8.05 -37.75
C ASP A 53 -3.26 9.12 -36.80
N TYR A 54 -3.22 10.35 -37.29
CA TYR A 54 -2.63 11.47 -36.56
C TYR A 54 -3.39 11.84 -35.28
N TYR A 55 -4.70 11.54 -35.21
CA TYR A 55 -5.50 11.87 -34.02
C TYR A 55 -5.08 11.00 -32.83
N HIS A 56 -5.03 9.68 -33.03
CA HIS A 56 -4.61 8.74 -31.98
C HIS A 56 -3.12 8.91 -31.65
N PHE A 57 -2.30 9.24 -32.65
CA PHE A 57 -0.89 9.55 -32.45
C PHE A 57 -0.68 10.74 -31.50
N ILE A 58 -1.38 11.86 -31.72
CA ILE A 58 -1.29 13.04 -30.85
C ILE A 58 -1.78 12.70 -29.43
N PHE A 59 -2.87 11.95 -29.30
CA PHE A 59 -3.38 11.55 -27.99
C PHE A 59 -2.35 10.71 -27.21
N ASN A 60 -1.71 9.76 -27.87
CA ASN A 60 -0.67 8.92 -27.29
C ASN A 60 0.60 9.70 -26.91
N LEU A 61 0.96 10.73 -27.68
CA LEU A 61 2.04 11.65 -27.32
C LEU A 61 1.71 12.49 -26.08
N ILE A 62 0.49 13.01 -25.96
CA ILE A 62 0.04 13.74 -24.76
C ILE A 62 0.12 12.82 -23.54
N PHE A 63 -0.32 11.57 -23.70
CA PHE A 63 -0.28 10.57 -22.65
C PHE A 63 1.15 10.30 -22.16
N LEU A 64 2.11 10.10 -23.08
CA LEU A 64 3.54 9.96 -22.74
C LEU A 64 4.10 11.23 -22.10
N GLY A 65 3.72 12.40 -22.57
CA GLY A 65 4.12 13.68 -21.99
C GLY A 65 3.70 13.80 -20.53
N ILE A 66 2.45 13.44 -20.21
CA ILE A 66 1.95 13.40 -18.82
C ILE A 66 2.75 12.40 -17.99
N ALA A 67 2.99 11.19 -18.50
CA ALA A 67 3.77 10.16 -17.80
C ALA A 67 5.20 10.62 -17.50
N LEU A 68 5.85 11.31 -18.45
CA LEU A 68 7.19 11.86 -18.28
C LEU A 68 7.21 12.96 -17.21
N ILE A 69 6.26 13.91 -17.26
CA ILE A 69 6.13 14.96 -16.24
C ILE A 69 5.95 14.36 -14.85
N LEU A 70 5.06 13.37 -14.70
CA LEU A 70 4.83 12.70 -13.41
C LEU A 70 6.09 11.98 -12.91
N THR A 71 6.85 11.36 -13.81
CA THR A 71 8.12 10.71 -13.49
C THR A 71 9.12 11.72 -12.94
N LEU A 72 9.30 12.86 -13.61
CA LEU A 72 10.19 13.94 -13.15
C LEU A 72 9.76 14.50 -11.79
N VAL A 73 8.45 14.70 -11.58
CA VAL A 73 7.90 15.18 -10.31
C VAL A 73 8.19 14.20 -9.18
N ILE A 74 7.98 12.90 -9.39
CA ILE A 74 8.23 11.87 -8.36
C ILE A 74 9.71 11.72 -8.06
N TRP A 75 10.56 11.81 -9.09
CA TRP A 75 12.01 11.72 -8.89
C TRP A 75 12.52 12.81 -7.94
N LYS A 76 11.96 14.03 -8.06
CA LYS A 76 12.26 15.15 -7.16
C LYS A 76 11.50 15.09 -5.83
N LYS A 77 10.27 14.58 -5.81
CA LYS A 77 9.36 14.59 -4.64
C LYS A 77 8.67 13.24 -4.49
N GLN A 78 9.37 12.28 -3.91
CA GLN A 78 8.90 10.89 -3.77
C GLN A 78 7.57 10.75 -3.00
N TYR A 79 7.30 11.64 -2.05
CA TYR A 79 6.04 11.64 -1.28
C TYR A 79 4.79 11.91 -2.15
N LEU A 80 4.95 12.48 -3.35
CA LEU A 80 3.85 12.76 -4.28
C LEU A 80 3.42 11.53 -5.08
N ILE A 81 4.09 10.39 -4.94
CA ILE A 81 3.80 9.18 -5.70
C ILE A 81 2.35 8.73 -5.61
N LYS A 82 1.71 8.92 -4.45
CA LYS A 82 0.31 8.61 -4.22
C LYS A 82 -0.64 9.40 -5.13
N TYR A 83 -0.33 10.67 -5.39
CA TYR A 83 -1.13 11.52 -6.29
C TYR A 83 -0.84 11.23 -7.76
N ALA A 84 0.42 10.95 -8.09
CA ALA A 84 0.79 10.56 -9.44
C ALA A 84 0.09 9.26 -9.87
N LEU A 85 -0.01 8.26 -8.99
CA LEU A 85 -0.77 7.04 -9.26
C LEU A 85 -2.26 7.31 -9.50
N ILE A 86 -2.88 8.24 -8.75
CA ILE A 86 -4.27 8.66 -9.01
C ILE A 86 -4.39 9.24 -10.42
N ILE A 87 -3.50 10.17 -10.78
CA ILE A 87 -3.53 10.83 -12.10
C ILE A 87 -3.34 9.78 -13.20
N ILE A 88 -2.32 8.92 -13.08
CA ILE A 88 -2.09 7.83 -14.05
C ILE A 88 -3.33 6.96 -14.18
N ASN A 89 -3.99 6.60 -13.07
CA ASN A 89 -5.15 5.74 -13.13
C ASN A 89 -6.32 6.37 -13.91
N LEU A 90 -6.56 7.67 -13.71
CA LEU A 90 -7.58 8.41 -14.46
C LEU A 90 -7.20 8.62 -15.92
N VAL A 91 -5.92 8.86 -16.21
CA VAL A 91 -5.42 9.02 -17.57
C VAL A 91 -5.52 7.68 -18.32
N ILE A 92 -5.18 6.54 -17.71
CA ILE A 92 -5.40 5.20 -18.29
C ILE A 92 -6.88 4.99 -18.64
N ALA A 93 -7.80 5.45 -17.79
CA ALA A 93 -9.23 5.34 -18.07
C ALA A 93 -9.65 6.11 -19.33
N SER A 94 -9.00 7.25 -19.59
CA SER A 94 -9.27 8.05 -20.80
C SER A 94 -8.83 7.37 -22.10
N VAL A 95 -7.94 6.37 -22.05
CA VAL A 95 -7.56 5.59 -23.24
C VAL A 95 -8.78 4.87 -23.83
N GLN A 96 -9.80 4.55 -23.03
CA GLN A 96 -11.04 3.96 -23.53
C GLN A 96 -11.81 4.84 -24.53
N PHE A 97 -11.55 6.15 -24.60
CA PHE A 97 -12.12 7.03 -25.62
C PHE A 97 -11.62 6.71 -27.04
N GLN A 98 -10.44 6.10 -27.15
CA GLN A 98 -9.83 5.69 -28.42
C GLN A 98 -10.46 4.43 -29.01
N LEU A 99 -11.28 3.70 -28.23
CA LEU A 99 -11.96 2.52 -28.74
C LEU A 99 -12.91 2.89 -29.88
N ASN A 100 -12.66 2.26 -31.03
CA ASN A 100 -13.47 2.41 -32.21
C ASN A 100 -14.56 1.32 -32.23
N PRO A 101 -15.86 1.69 -32.29
CA PRO A 101 -16.95 0.71 -32.37
C PRO A 101 -16.91 -0.18 -33.61
N SER A 102 -16.12 0.19 -34.63
CA SER A 102 -15.93 -0.60 -35.86
C SER A 102 -14.95 -1.77 -35.73
N ILE A 103 -14.18 -1.86 -34.63
CA ILE A 103 -13.23 -2.95 -34.37
C ILE A 103 -13.97 -4.20 -33.90
N GLU A 104 -13.40 -5.39 -34.14
CA GLU A 104 -13.91 -6.66 -33.64
C GLU A 104 -14.23 -6.60 -32.13
N GLN A 105 -15.44 -7.03 -31.78
CA GLN A 105 -15.95 -6.97 -30.40
C GLN A 105 -15.04 -7.70 -29.40
N GLN A 106 -14.38 -8.78 -29.84
CA GLN A 106 -13.46 -9.56 -29.01
C GLN A 106 -12.22 -8.75 -28.61
N TYR A 107 -11.68 -7.94 -29.53
CA TYR A 107 -10.56 -7.06 -29.23
C TYR A 107 -10.93 -6.04 -28.15
N ASN A 108 -12.08 -5.38 -28.31
CA ASN A 108 -12.59 -4.40 -27.33
C ASN A 108 -12.82 -5.03 -25.95
N TYR A 109 -13.29 -6.27 -25.91
CA TYR A 109 -13.46 -7.03 -24.67
C TYR A 109 -12.13 -7.31 -23.95
N ILE A 110 -11.14 -7.87 -24.66
CA ILE A 110 -9.82 -8.19 -24.08
C ILE A 110 -9.11 -6.91 -23.59
N PHE A 111 -9.19 -5.84 -24.38
CA PHE A 111 -8.64 -4.54 -24.03
C PHE A 111 -9.30 -3.98 -22.76
N GLY A 112 -10.63 -3.99 -22.69
CA GLY A 112 -11.39 -3.52 -21.53
C GLY A 112 -11.03 -4.29 -20.25
N GLN A 113 -10.87 -5.61 -20.34
CA GLN A 113 -10.45 -6.43 -19.20
C GLN A 113 -9.03 -6.10 -18.73
N SER A 114 -8.10 -5.91 -19.66
CA SER A 114 -6.70 -5.59 -19.36
C SER A 114 -6.58 -4.22 -18.67
N ILE A 115 -7.34 -3.24 -19.13
CA ILE A 115 -7.42 -1.93 -18.48
C ILE A 115 -8.05 -2.05 -17.08
N MET A 116 -9.12 -2.84 -16.94
CA MET A 116 -9.75 -3.04 -15.63
C MET A 116 -8.80 -3.69 -14.62
N ALA A 117 -8.04 -4.70 -15.03
CA ALA A 117 -7.01 -5.32 -14.19
C ALA A 117 -5.97 -4.28 -13.74
N SER A 118 -5.51 -3.43 -14.66
CA SER A 118 -4.58 -2.34 -14.37
C SER A 118 -5.15 -1.36 -13.33
N HIS A 119 -6.42 -0.97 -13.47
CA HIS A 119 -7.09 -0.13 -12.49
C HIS A 119 -7.14 -0.77 -11.10
N VAL A 120 -7.46 -2.07 -11.02
CA VAL A 120 -7.51 -2.81 -9.74
C VAL A 120 -6.14 -2.84 -9.07
N ILE A 121 -5.08 -3.11 -9.82
CA ILE A 121 -3.70 -3.09 -9.29
C ILE A 121 -3.35 -1.71 -8.72
N ILE A 122 -3.69 -0.63 -9.42
CA ILE A 122 -3.37 0.73 -8.94
C ILE A 122 -4.21 1.08 -7.69
N ILE A 123 -5.51 0.81 -7.71
CA ILE A 123 -6.44 1.11 -6.60
C ILE A 123 -6.06 0.38 -5.32
N THR A 124 -5.68 -0.90 -5.42
CA THR A 124 -5.32 -1.73 -4.25
C THR A 124 -4.08 -1.23 -3.51
N THR A 125 -3.19 -0.51 -4.21
CA THR A 125 -1.96 0.06 -3.63
C THR A 125 -2.17 1.43 -2.95
N ALA A 126 -3.30 2.07 -3.23
CA ALA A 126 -3.67 3.35 -2.66
C ALA A 126 -4.24 3.20 -1.24
N ASP A 127 -4.21 4.29 -0.47
CA ASP A 127 -4.93 4.33 0.82
C ASP A 127 -6.43 4.39 0.58
N PHE A 128 -7.23 3.90 1.53
CA PHE A 128 -8.69 3.87 1.41
C PHE A 128 -9.31 5.19 0.90
N LYS A 129 -8.90 6.35 1.48
CA LYS A 129 -9.38 7.67 1.04
C LYS A 129 -9.06 7.97 -0.43
N GLN A 130 -7.87 7.61 -0.88
CA GLN A 130 -7.42 7.85 -2.26
C GLN A 130 -8.12 6.89 -3.22
N SER A 131 -8.27 5.63 -2.83
CA SER A 131 -8.98 4.63 -3.60
C SER A 131 -10.43 5.03 -3.82
N ILE A 132 -11.13 5.58 -2.81
CA ILE A 132 -12.49 6.13 -3.00
C ILE A 132 -12.49 7.18 -4.11
N PHE A 133 -11.58 8.16 -4.06
CA PHE A 133 -11.51 9.20 -5.09
C PHE A 133 -11.27 8.63 -6.49
N GLN A 134 -10.37 7.64 -6.61
CA GLN A 134 -10.13 6.96 -7.88
C GLN A 134 -11.37 6.20 -8.38
N ILE A 135 -12.04 5.45 -7.50
CA ILE A 135 -13.23 4.67 -7.84
C ILE A 135 -14.36 5.57 -8.34
N PHE A 136 -14.62 6.70 -7.67
CA PHE A 136 -15.59 7.69 -8.13
C PHE A 136 -15.17 8.33 -9.46
N GLY A 137 -13.90 8.71 -9.61
CA GLY A 137 -13.39 9.27 -10.86
C GLY A 137 -13.54 8.31 -12.04
N LEU A 138 -13.25 7.02 -11.84
CA LEU A 138 -13.43 5.98 -12.85
C LEU A 138 -14.91 5.76 -13.19
N ALA A 139 -15.81 5.77 -12.21
CA ALA A 139 -17.24 5.66 -12.44
C ALA A 139 -17.77 6.84 -13.27
N LEU A 140 -17.30 8.06 -13.00
CA LEU A 140 -17.64 9.26 -13.77
C LEU A 140 -17.12 9.17 -15.21
N ILE A 141 -15.85 8.81 -15.40
CA ILE A 141 -15.26 8.67 -16.75
C ILE A 141 -16.02 7.61 -17.55
N ARG A 142 -16.31 6.45 -16.97
CA ARG A 142 -17.07 5.37 -17.65
C ARG A 142 -18.48 5.81 -18.01
N SER A 143 -19.16 6.50 -17.10
CA SER A 143 -20.50 7.05 -17.34
C SER A 143 -20.47 8.06 -18.48
N LEU A 144 -19.43 8.91 -18.53
CA LEU A 144 -19.26 9.91 -19.58
C LEU A 144 -18.92 9.27 -20.94
N ILE A 145 -18.07 8.23 -20.97
CA ILE A 145 -17.80 7.45 -22.19
C ILE A 145 -19.09 6.83 -22.70
N MET A 146 -19.86 6.18 -21.83
CA MET A 146 -21.12 5.54 -22.20
C MET A 146 -22.12 6.55 -22.76
N TYR A 147 -22.25 7.72 -22.12
CA TYR A 147 -23.11 8.80 -22.59
C TYR A 147 -22.69 9.33 -23.97
N LEU A 148 -21.38 9.48 -24.22
CA LEU A 148 -20.90 10.05 -25.48
C LEU A 148 -20.83 9.05 -26.64
N LYS A 149 -20.59 7.76 -26.36
CA LYS A 149 -20.36 6.73 -27.39
C LYS A 149 -21.61 5.91 -27.72
N THR A 150 -22.62 5.91 -26.85
CA THR A 150 -23.83 5.10 -27.05
C THR A 150 -25.03 5.99 -27.39
N THR A 151 -25.78 5.62 -28.43
CA THR A 151 -26.97 6.36 -28.88
C THR A 151 -28.20 6.16 -27.99
N LYS A 152 -28.17 5.15 -27.11
CA LYS A 152 -29.24 4.82 -26.16
C LYS A 152 -28.67 4.72 -24.74
N ILE A 153 -29.35 5.33 -23.80
CA ILE A 153 -29.04 5.22 -22.37
C ILE A 153 -29.55 3.86 -21.90
N ASP A 154 -28.62 2.95 -21.59
CA ASP A 154 -28.95 1.67 -20.95
C ASP A 154 -28.84 1.81 -19.42
N LEU A 155 -29.98 1.98 -18.76
CA LEU A 155 -30.03 2.12 -17.31
C LEU A 155 -29.40 0.92 -16.58
N GLN A 156 -29.44 -0.28 -17.16
CA GLN A 156 -28.86 -1.48 -16.56
C GLN A 156 -27.34 -1.32 -16.36
N MET A 157 -26.64 -0.73 -17.33
CA MET A 157 -25.20 -0.49 -17.24
C MET A 157 -24.85 0.52 -16.14
N TYR A 158 -25.66 1.57 -15.97
CA TYR A 158 -25.47 2.52 -14.87
C TYR A 158 -25.64 1.85 -13.50
N PHE A 159 -26.65 0.98 -13.35
CA PHE A 159 -26.80 0.18 -12.13
C PHE A 159 -25.60 -0.73 -11.89
N TYR A 160 -25.04 -1.37 -12.92
CA TYR A 160 -23.83 -2.17 -12.77
C TYR A 160 -22.62 -1.33 -12.33
N ILE A 161 -22.43 -0.14 -12.90
CA ILE A 161 -21.35 0.77 -12.48
C ILE A 161 -21.49 1.11 -11.00
N ILE A 162 -22.70 1.46 -10.54
CA ILE A 162 -22.96 1.79 -9.12
C ILE A 162 -22.70 0.58 -8.21
N ILE A 163 -23.19 -0.60 -8.58
CA ILE A 163 -23.01 -1.82 -7.78
C ILE A 163 -21.52 -2.17 -7.68
N ILE A 164 -20.79 -2.18 -8.80
CA ILE A 164 -19.35 -2.47 -8.82
C ILE A 164 -18.59 -1.43 -7.99
N MET A 165 -18.95 -0.16 -8.10
CA MET A 165 -18.35 0.92 -7.31
C MET A 165 -18.47 0.66 -5.80
N VAL A 166 -19.67 0.28 -5.33
CA VAL A 166 -19.91 -0.05 -3.92
C VAL A 166 -19.08 -1.25 -3.48
N PHE A 167 -19.07 -2.33 -4.27
CA PHE A 167 -18.27 -3.51 -3.96
C PHE A 167 -16.77 -3.22 -3.94
N GLN A 168 -16.26 -2.42 -4.88
CA GLN A 168 -14.85 -2.02 -4.90
C GLN A 168 -14.48 -1.21 -3.65
N ILE A 169 -15.34 -0.28 -3.22
CA ILE A 169 -15.12 0.48 -1.98
C ILE A 169 -15.09 -0.47 -0.77
N TYR A 170 -16.05 -1.40 -0.71
CA TYR A 170 -16.13 -2.37 0.39
C TYR A 170 -14.90 -3.28 0.46
N VAL A 171 -14.48 -3.84 -0.68
CA VAL A 171 -13.27 -4.68 -0.75
C VAL A 171 -12.05 -3.88 -0.33
N GLN A 172 -11.90 -2.65 -0.84
CA GLN A 172 -10.77 -1.81 -0.48
C GLN A 172 -10.74 -1.46 1.01
N TYR A 173 -11.92 -1.24 1.63
CA TYR A 173 -12.03 -1.02 3.06
C TYR A 173 -11.49 -2.21 3.86
N ILE A 174 -11.90 -3.43 3.51
CA ILE A 174 -11.42 -4.66 4.16
C ILE A 174 -9.91 -4.83 3.95
N THR A 175 -9.43 -4.65 2.72
CA THR A 175 -8.02 -4.83 2.39
C THR A 175 -7.13 -3.84 3.14
N ASP A 176 -7.48 -2.55 3.19
CA ASP A 176 -6.66 -1.55 3.90
C ASP A 176 -6.71 -1.78 5.42
N LEU A 177 -7.87 -2.16 5.97
CA LEU A 177 -8.01 -2.57 7.37
C LEU A 177 -7.11 -3.77 7.70
N ALA A 178 -7.08 -4.78 6.84
CA ALA A 178 -6.26 -5.98 7.02
C ALA A 178 -4.76 -5.65 6.98
N GLN A 179 -4.32 -4.85 5.99
CA GLN A 179 -2.93 -4.40 5.89
C GLN A 179 -2.47 -3.62 7.12
N ARG A 180 -3.34 -2.75 7.66
CA ARG A 180 -3.05 -1.98 8.88
C ARG A 180 -2.97 -2.87 10.12
N LYS A 181 -3.86 -3.84 10.25
CA LYS A 181 -3.79 -4.83 11.34
C LYS A 181 -2.53 -5.67 11.26
N GLN A 182 -2.16 -6.13 10.06
CA GLN A 182 -0.94 -6.87 9.82
C GLN A 182 0.29 -6.05 10.21
N PHE A 183 0.34 -4.78 9.82
CA PHE A 183 1.42 -3.87 10.23
C PHE A 183 1.57 -3.75 11.75
N LEU A 184 0.46 -3.60 12.48
CA LEU A 184 0.49 -3.56 13.95
C LEU A 184 0.99 -4.88 14.57
N LEU A 185 0.62 -6.02 13.99
CA LEU A 185 1.11 -7.32 14.42
C LEU A 185 2.63 -7.43 14.21
N THR A 186 3.12 -7.04 13.04
CA THR A 186 4.55 -7.04 12.74
C THR A 186 5.35 -6.14 13.69
N ILE A 187 4.83 -4.95 14.04
CA ILE A 187 5.48 -4.09 15.05
C ILE A 187 5.52 -4.78 16.41
N LYS A 188 4.41 -5.40 16.82
CA LYS A 188 4.31 -6.10 18.11
C LYS A 188 5.29 -7.27 18.16
N GLU A 189 5.38 -8.06 17.10
CA GLU A 189 6.32 -9.18 16.96
C GLU A 189 7.76 -8.68 17.00
N ASN A 190 8.11 -7.66 16.20
CA ASN A 190 9.45 -7.05 16.23
C ASN A 190 9.81 -6.51 17.62
N HIS A 191 8.84 -5.96 18.35
CA HIS A 191 9.07 -5.52 19.72
C HIS A 191 9.42 -6.71 20.63
N TRP A 192 8.65 -7.80 20.55
CA TRP A 192 8.93 -9.01 21.32
C TRP A 192 10.24 -9.68 20.91
N GLU A 193 10.55 -9.77 19.61
CA GLU A 193 11.80 -10.35 19.12
C GLU A 193 13.03 -9.56 19.53
N ASN A 194 12.93 -8.23 19.65
CA ASN A 194 14.02 -7.42 20.20
C ASN A 194 14.04 -7.42 21.73
N PHE A 195 12.87 -7.54 22.35
CA PHE A 195 12.72 -7.49 23.80
C PHE A 195 13.14 -8.80 24.47
N PHE A 196 12.76 -9.97 23.96
CA PHE A 196 13.04 -11.27 24.58
C PHE A 196 14.53 -11.63 24.66
N PRO A 197 15.37 -11.38 23.65
CA PRO A 197 16.81 -11.62 23.76
C PRO A 197 17.48 -10.68 24.76
N ASN A 198 17.05 -9.41 24.80
CA ASN A 198 17.49 -8.48 25.84
C ASN A 198 17.06 -8.96 27.23
N LEU A 199 15.77 -9.34 27.31
CA LEU A 199 15.09 -10.25 28.23
C LEU A 199 16.06 -11.18 28.97
N ILE A 200 16.54 -12.13 28.18
CA ILE A 200 17.34 -13.29 28.60
C ILE A 200 18.80 -12.91 28.87
N ARG A 201 19.35 -11.90 28.17
CA ARG A 201 20.76 -11.51 28.28
C ARG A 201 21.08 -10.68 29.50
N LYS A 202 20.14 -9.86 30.01
CA LYS A 202 20.41 -9.01 31.17
C LYS A 202 20.03 -9.70 32.48
N PRO A 203 20.89 -9.64 33.52
CA PRO A 203 20.71 -10.43 34.73
C PRO A 203 19.58 -9.93 35.67
N TYR A 204 19.07 -8.69 35.51
CA TYR A 204 18.08 -8.12 36.44
C TYR A 204 17.02 -7.25 35.73
N TYR A 205 15.77 -7.39 36.18
CA TYR A 205 14.65 -6.53 35.80
C TYR A 205 13.94 -6.04 37.06
N PHE A 206 13.65 -4.74 37.11
CA PHE A 206 12.79 -4.18 38.14
C PHE A 206 11.38 -4.03 37.55
N PHE A 207 10.47 -4.86 38.05
CA PHE A 207 9.06 -4.78 37.69
C PHE A 207 8.40 -3.73 38.56
N ASN A 208 8.00 -2.60 37.98
CA ASN A 208 7.31 -1.55 38.72
C ASN A 208 5.82 -1.61 38.36
N PHE A 209 4.99 -1.92 39.35
CA PHE A 209 3.54 -1.92 39.19
C PHE A 209 3.02 -0.55 39.62
N LYS A 210 2.57 0.26 38.65
CA LYS A 210 1.87 1.51 38.94
C LYS A 210 0.59 1.56 38.14
N ASP A 211 -0.52 1.81 38.83
CA ASP A 211 -1.84 2.07 38.23
C ASP A 211 -2.35 1.00 37.25
N ASN A 212 -2.18 -0.29 37.59
CA ASN A 212 -2.56 -1.45 36.74
C ASN A 212 -1.88 -1.52 35.36
N ILE A 213 -0.84 -0.71 35.13
CA ILE A 213 -0.03 -0.74 33.91
C ILE A 213 1.31 -1.37 34.26
N PHE A 214 1.65 -2.45 33.56
CA PHE A 214 2.92 -3.15 33.71
C PHE A 214 4.03 -2.30 33.08
N GLN A 215 4.80 -1.58 33.89
CA GLN A 215 5.91 -0.76 33.41
C GLN A 215 7.25 -1.37 33.85
N LEU A 216 7.99 -1.87 32.86
CA LEU A 216 9.35 -2.37 33.03
C LEU A 216 10.33 -1.23 32.84
N THR A 217 10.77 -0.63 33.94
CA THR A 217 11.85 0.37 33.91
C THR A 217 13.21 -0.33 33.88
N LEU A 218 13.90 -0.23 32.74
CA LEU A 218 15.31 -0.60 32.59
C LEU A 218 16.17 0.41 33.37
N LYS A 219 16.44 0.13 34.65
CA LYS A 219 17.48 0.86 35.39
C LYS A 219 18.79 0.09 35.29
N ASN A 220 19.76 0.70 34.60
CA ASN A 220 21.16 0.29 34.62
C ASN A 220 21.86 0.92 35.85
N GLU A 221 21.19 0.93 37.00
CA GLU A 221 21.75 1.47 38.23
C GLU A 221 22.47 0.34 38.96
N ASN A 222 23.80 0.41 38.94
CA ASN A 222 24.85 -0.10 39.83
C ASN A 222 24.45 -0.80 41.15
N LEU A 223 23.45 -1.66 41.16
CA LEU A 223 23.28 -2.68 42.18
C LEU A 223 24.22 -3.80 41.78
N GLN A 224 25.47 -3.71 42.25
CA GLN A 224 26.42 -4.81 42.24
C GLN A 224 25.81 -5.96 43.04
N PHE A 225 25.01 -6.79 42.38
CA PHE A 225 24.79 -8.15 42.83
C PHE A 225 26.15 -8.84 42.76
N GLN A 226 26.72 -9.16 43.92
CA GLN A 226 28.11 -9.63 44.10
C GLN A 226 28.47 -10.95 43.38
N LYS A 227 27.64 -11.48 42.47
CA LYS A 227 27.82 -12.78 41.82
C LYS A 227 27.48 -12.79 40.32
N VAL A 228 27.66 -11.70 39.60
CA VAL A 228 27.67 -11.76 38.13
C VAL A 228 29.08 -12.13 37.68
N LYS A 229 29.27 -13.34 37.15
CA LYS A 229 30.54 -13.72 36.50
C LYS A 229 30.44 -13.30 35.03
N ASN A 230 31.36 -12.44 34.59
CA ASN A 230 31.40 -11.93 33.22
C ASN A 230 31.86 -12.98 32.19
N ASP A 231 32.44 -14.09 32.67
CA ASP A 231 32.96 -15.18 31.82
C ASP A 231 31.91 -16.24 31.47
N LEU A 232 30.66 -16.05 31.91
CA LEU A 232 29.59 -17.01 31.68
C LEU A 232 28.82 -16.72 30.38
N CYS A 233 28.37 -17.80 29.74
CA CYS A 233 27.48 -17.76 28.58
C CYS A 233 26.21 -16.91 28.81
N ASP A 234 25.68 -16.35 27.72
CA ASP A 234 24.39 -15.64 27.72
C ASP A 234 23.31 -16.48 28.44
N GLY A 235 22.70 -15.93 29.49
CA GLY A 235 21.66 -16.59 30.30
C GLY A 235 22.15 -17.55 31.39
N CYS A 236 23.46 -17.79 31.50
CA CYS A 236 24.03 -18.71 32.51
C CYS A 236 24.03 -18.10 33.93
N ASN A 237 24.20 -16.79 34.05
CA ASN A 237 24.03 -16.06 35.32
C ASN A 237 22.60 -16.21 35.89
N LEU A 238 21.57 -16.14 35.04
CA LEU A 238 20.17 -16.33 35.46
C LEU A 238 19.93 -17.78 35.95
N ARG A 239 20.46 -18.77 35.24
CA ARG A 239 20.36 -20.19 35.63
C ARG A 239 21.08 -20.49 36.95
N GLU A 240 22.26 -19.92 37.17
CA GLU A 240 23.03 -20.08 38.42
C GLU A 240 22.28 -19.43 39.60
N LEU A 241 21.68 -18.25 39.39
CA LEU A 241 20.85 -17.58 40.38
C LEU A 241 19.59 -18.39 40.73
N LEU A 242 18.84 -18.87 39.73
CA LEU A 242 17.66 -19.71 39.94
C LEU A 242 17.99 -21.02 40.67
N ARG A 243 19.12 -21.66 40.35
CA ARG A 243 19.61 -22.85 41.07
C ARG A 243 20.01 -22.53 42.51
N SER A 244 20.66 -21.39 42.74
CA SER A 244 21.07 -20.99 44.10
C SER A 244 19.87 -20.72 45.01
N GLN A 245 18.78 -20.18 44.48
CA GLN A 245 17.55 -19.95 45.24
C GLN A 245 16.72 -21.22 45.45
N GLN A 246 16.74 -22.18 44.52
CA GLN A 246 16.12 -23.51 44.76
C GLN A 246 16.77 -24.28 45.92
N LEU A 247 18.04 -24.03 46.22
CA LEU A 247 18.73 -24.62 47.38
C LEU A 247 18.33 -23.95 48.72
N LEU A 248 17.90 -22.68 48.70
CA LEU A 248 17.45 -21.94 49.88
C LEU A 248 16.02 -22.31 50.31
N PHE A 249 15.19 -22.83 49.40
CA PHE A 249 13.82 -23.31 49.73
C PHE A 249 13.77 -24.79 50.14
N LYS A 250 14.92 -25.47 50.26
CA LYS A 250 15.04 -26.87 50.70
C LYS A 250 15.68 -27.03 52.10
N SER A 251 15.97 -25.93 52.79
CA SER A 251 16.34 -25.90 54.22
C SER A 251 15.18 -25.38 55.06
#